data_AF-A0A919IZJ5-F1
#
_entry.id   AF-A0A919IZJ5-F1
#
_cell.length_a   1.000
_cell.length_b   1.000
_cell.length_c   1.000
_cell.angle_alpha   90.00
_cell.angle_beta   90.00
_cell.angle_gamma   90.00
#
_symmetry.space_group_name_H-M   'P 1'
#
loop_
_entity.id
_entity.type
_entity.pdbx_description
1 polymer ?
#
loop_
_entity_poly.entity_id
_entity_poly.type
_entity_poly.pdbx_seq_one_letter_code
_entity_poly.pdbx_strand_id
1 'polypeptide(L)'
;MGLNTRRLLAAPLLVLAAGGGLLLAPSAAQAAGVTATVDVNSAPLKMRKSPSLTGTVVGTLRDNQKVTIVCAVTGPAVRGSVRTSTQWDRLSDGAYIAHAYVTGSKTIPRCVSTSPQAQPVKAKPAAGTYKIGTVHSADGAVNVRTGPSTAAPVKRAVGDGVTVQGVCGVVGSNVVGSVRTTTQWNRLTDGGYISHAYVVTPTLKLCPGASLTPPKTTPAITPEQFLAASVTGAQQGWREFGVPASVTIAQAILESGWGRSGLSTADRNYFGIKCQSGRFGTLASGCHDYVTQECSAAGKCFTTTASFRTYPTMGHSFRDHGNFLRVNSRYQPAFSYTKDANKFIWNVWKAGYATDPNYYMKITALMASYDLYKYDVWK
;
A
#
# COMPACT_ATOMS: atom_id res chain seq x y z
N MET A 1 1.35 69.64 34.29
CA MET A 1 2.75 70.10 34.37
C MET A 1 3.59 69.01 33.73
N GLY A 2 4.21 69.13 32.56
CA GLY A 2 4.80 70.30 31.90
C GLY A 2 6.32 70.07 31.80
N LEU A 3 6.81 70.05 30.55
CA LEU A 3 8.21 70.09 30.06
C LEU A 3 8.91 68.72 29.87
N ASN A 4 9.31 68.33 28.64
CA ASN A 4 10.45 68.82 27.81
C ASN A 4 11.78 68.75 28.60
N THR A 5 12.91 68.18 28.13
CA THR A 5 13.53 68.33 26.80
C THR A 5 14.81 67.47 26.68
N ARG A 6 15.18 67.16 25.42
CA ARG A 6 16.53 67.14 24.79
C ARG A 6 17.52 65.97 24.97
N ARG A 7 17.68 65.31 23.81
CA ARG A 7 18.87 64.75 23.13
C ARG A 7 20.25 65.24 23.63
N LEU A 8 21.20 64.31 23.65
CA LEU A 8 22.61 64.54 23.25
C LEU A 8 23.12 63.35 22.42
N LEU A 9 23.77 63.68 21.31
CA LEU A 9 24.49 62.82 20.37
C LEU A 9 25.92 62.56 20.89
N ALA A 10 26.41 61.33 20.76
CA ALA A 10 27.83 61.04 20.50
C ALA A 10 28.00 59.58 20.02
N ALA A 11 28.45 59.43 18.79
CA ALA A 11 29.16 58.27 18.27
C ALA A 11 30.52 58.79 17.74
N PRO A 12 31.50 57.95 17.35
CA PRO A 12 31.71 56.51 17.57
C PRO A 12 33.13 56.21 18.15
N LEU A 13 33.43 54.99 18.61
CA LEU A 13 34.73 54.36 18.30
C LEU A 13 34.79 52.86 18.63
N LEU A 14 35.36 52.14 17.67
CA LEU A 14 35.70 50.72 17.59
C LEU A 14 36.49 50.21 18.81
N VAL A 15 36.12 49.04 19.30
CA VAL A 15 37.09 48.02 19.74
C VAL A 15 36.61 46.65 19.24
N LEU A 16 37.38 46.08 18.31
CA LEU A 16 37.28 44.67 17.91
C LEU A 16 37.65 43.80 19.11
N ALA A 17 36.78 42.86 19.48
CA ALA A 17 37.17 41.67 20.21
C ALA A 17 36.49 40.46 19.55
N ALA A 18 37.28 39.75 18.75
CA ALA A 18 36.91 38.47 18.16
C ALA A 18 36.81 37.41 19.27
N GLY A 19 35.58 37.03 19.63
CA GLY A 19 35.29 35.86 20.45
C GLY A 19 34.47 34.88 19.62
N GLY A 20 35.13 33.86 19.09
CA GLY A 20 34.54 32.84 18.22
C GLY A 20 33.48 32.01 18.93
N GLY A 21 32.22 32.45 18.82
CA GLY A 21 31.06 31.59 18.99
C GLY A 21 30.80 30.87 17.68
N LEU A 22 31.27 29.62 17.57
CA LEU A 22 30.93 28.74 16.45
C LEU A 22 29.45 28.35 16.58
N LEU A 23 28.55 29.22 16.10
CA LEU A 23 27.17 28.86 15.81
C LEU A 23 27.22 27.84 14.68
N LEU A 24 27.09 26.56 15.02
CA LEU A 24 26.76 25.52 14.05
C LEU A 24 25.35 25.81 13.53
N ALA A 25 25.27 26.66 12.51
CA ALA A 25 24.14 26.68 11.61
C ALA A 25 24.00 25.26 11.04
N PRO A 26 22.79 24.67 10.99
CA PRO A 26 22.60 23.44 10.25
C PRO A 26 22.88 23.76 8.77
N SER A 27 24.02 23.29 8.27
CA SER A 27 24.31 23.27 6.85
C SER A 27 23.40 22.22 6.20
N ALA A 28 22.16 22.62 5.93
CA ALA A 28 21.34 21.98 4.91
C ALA A 28 21.84 22.50 3.57
N ALA A 29 22.92 21.91 3.06
CA ALA A 29 23.22 21.98 1.64
C ALA A 29 22.06 21.32 0.89
N GLN A 30 21.05 22.12 0.53
CA GLN A 30 19.98 21.71 -0.36
C GLN A 30 20.63 21.29 -1.67
N ALA A 31 20.50 20.00 -2.02
CA ALA A 31 20.88 19.52 -3.33
C ALA A 31 20.21 20.42 -4.38
N ALA A 32 21.04 21.09 -5.19
CA ALA A 32 20.57 22.05 -6.18
C ALA A 32 19.60 21.37 -7.15
N GLY A 33 18.31 21.70 -7.03
CA GLY A 33 17.28 21.16 -7.91
C GLY A 33 17.47 21.64 -9.35
N VAL A 34 17.03 20.83 -10.31
CA VAL A 34 17.03 21.17 -11.73
C VAL A 34 15.81 22.04 -12.03
N THR A 35 16.03 23.25 -12.55
CA THR A 35 14.93 24.09 -13.05
C THR A 35 14.41 23.54 -14.38
N ALA A 36 13.09 23.38 -14.47
CA ALA A 36 12.40 22.98 -15.69
C ALA A 36 11.14 23.84 -15.90
N THR A 37 10.59 23.80 -17.11
CA THR A 37 9.40 24.59 -17.48
C THR A 37 8.23 23.65 -17.71
N VAL A 38 7.07 23.97 -17.12
CA VAL A 38 5.81 23.27 -17.37
C VAL A 38 5.29 23.68 -18.74
N ASP A 39 4.94 22.68 -19.55
CA ASP A 39 4.26 22.83 -20.82
C ASP A 39 2.91 22.13 -20.69
N VAL A 40 1.85 22.92 -20.67
CA VAL A 40 0.47 22.46 -20.67
C VAL A 40 -0.37 23.42 -21.52
N ASN A 41 -0.42 23.16 -22.82
CA ASN A 41 -1.10 23.96 -23.87
C ASN A 41 -2.41 24.70 -23.51
N SER A 42 -3.19 24.25 -22.52
CA SER A 42 -4.45 24.93 -22.14
C SER A 42 -4.93 24.67 -20.70
N ALA A 43 -4.73 23.48 -20.14
CA ALA A 43 -5.24 23.12 -18.80
C ALA A 43 -4.11 23.03 -17.76
N PRO A 44 -4.30 23.54 -16.53
CA PRO A 44 -3.22 23.55 -15.54
C PRO A 44 -2.78 22.14 -15.11
N LEU A 45 -1.47 21.95 -14.96
CA LEU A 45 -0.86 20.68 -14.55
C LEU A 45 -1.12 20.42 -13.07
N LYS A 46 -1.72 19.27 -12.74
CA LYS A 46 -1.98 18.87 -11.35
C LYS A 46 -0.71 18.38 -10.66
N MET A 47 -0.33 19.05 -9.57
CA MET A 47 0.68 18.57 -8.62
C MET A 47 0.04 17.57 -7.66
N ARG A 48 0.73 16.47 -7.35
CA ARG A 48 0.15 15.34 -6.60
C ARG A 48 1.02 14.90 -5.43
N LYS A 49 0.42 14.35 -4.38
CA LYS A 49 1.18 13.79 -3.23
C LYS A 49 1.98 12.52 -3.56
N SER A 50 1.65 11.85 -4.68
CA SER A 50 2.30 10.62 -5.12
C SER A 50 2.50 10.62 -6.64
N PRO A 51 3.47 9.85 -7.18
CA PRO A 51 3.75 9.77 -8.61
C PRO A 51 2.71 8.93 -9.35
N SER A 52 1.44 9.35 -9.33
CA SER A 52 0.32 8.64 -9.94
C SER A 52 -0.79 9.60 -10.36
N LEU A 53 -1.48 9.30 -11.46
CA LEU A 53 -2.68 10.04 -11.91
C LEU A 53 -3.84 9.98 -10.91
N THR A 54 -3.82 9.03 -9.98
CA THR A 54 -4.80 8.90 -8.89
C THR A 54 -4.34 9.54 -7.57
N GLY A 55 -3.11 10.05 -7.51
CA GLY A 55 -2.58 10.73 -6.33
C GLY A 55 -3.36 12.01 -6.02
N THR A 56 -3.61 12.29 -4.74
CA THR A 56 -4.31 13.49 -4.28
C THR A 56 -3.67 14.74 -4.87
N VAL A 57 -4.48 15.58 -5.52
CA VAL A 57 -4.03 16.86 -6.06
C VAL A 57 -3.76 17.81 -4.89
N VAL A 58 -2.55 18.35 -4.82
CA VAL A 58 -2.12 19.31 -3.79
C VAL A 58 -1.91 20.71 -4.31
N GLY A 59 -1.99 20.87 -5.62
CA GLY A 59 -1.83 22.16 -6.27
C GLY A 59 -1.93 22.01 -7.77
N THR A 60 -1.81 23.14 -8.44
CA THR A 60 -1.79 23.21 -9.90
C THR A 60 -0.67 24.14 -10.36
N LEU A 61 -0.09 23.84 -11.51
CA LEU A 61 0.90 24.65 -12.18
C LEU A 61 0.33 25.14 -13.50
N ARG A 62 0.63 26.40 -13.83
CA ARG A 62 0.18 27.02 -15.07
C ARG A 62 1.14 26.68 -16.21
N ASP A 63 0.67 26.87 -17.44
CA ASP A 63 1.52 26.80 -18.61
C ASP A 63 2.70 27.79 -18.50
N ASN A 64 3.86 27.39 -19.00
CA ASN A 64 5.13 28.11 -18.91
C ASN A 64 5.64 28.40 -17.48
N GLN A 65 5.04 27.82 -16.45
CA GLN A 65 5.52 27.99 -15.07
C GLN A 65 6.84 27.25 -14.86
N LYS A 66 7.85 27.95 -14.34
CA LYS A 66 9.12 27.33 -13.94
C LYS A 66 8.97 26.60 -12.61
N VAL A 67 9.55 25.40 -12.53
CA VAL A 67 9.57 24.56 -11.33
C VAL A 67 10.97 24.07 -11.03
N THR A 68 11.25 23.84 -9.76
CA THR A 68 12.50 23.22 -9.30
C THR A 68 12.26 21.76 -8.99
N ILE A 69 12.84 20.89 -9.83
CA ILE A 69 12.78 19.44 -9.69
C ILE A 69 13.96 18.98 -8.85
N VAL A 70 13.68 18.34 -7.73
CA VAL A 70 14.71 17.75 -6.86
C VAL A 70 15.22 16.44 -7.44
N CYS A 71 14.30 15.58 -7.89
CA CYS A 71 14.65 14.27 -8.41
C CYS A 71 13.49 13.57 -9.13
N ALA A 72 13.77 12.48 -9.85
CA ALA A 72 12.80 11.69 -10.61
C ALA A 72 12.54 10.30 -9.99
N VAL A 73 11.29 9.84 -10.12
CA VAL A 73 10.82 8.48 -9.77
C VAL A 73 10.03 7.87 -10.95
N THR A 74 9.72 6.58 -10.87
CA THR A 74 8.90 5.88 -11.87
C THR A 74 7.47 5.67 -11.34
N GLY A 75 6.48 5.92 -12.19
CA GLY A 75 5.06 5.72 -11.91
C GLY A 75 4.30 5.30 -13.18
N PRO A 76 2.95 5.36 -13.16
CA PRO A 76 2.13 5.08 -14.33
C PRO A 76 2.51 5.98 -15.52
N ALA A 77 2.42 5.43 -16.73
CA ALA A 77 2.68 6.18 -17.95
C ALA A 77 1.65 7.31 -18.11
N VAL A 78 2.13 8.51 -18.41
CA VAL A 78 1.31 9.68 -18.69
C VAL A 78 1.65 10.15 -20.10
N ARG A 79 0.63 10.32 -20.93
CA ARG A 79 0.73 11.03 -22.21
C ARG A 79 0.46 12.50 -21.94
N GLY A 80 1.46 13.35 -22.15
CA GLY A 80 1.36 14.80 -21.99
C GLY A 80 1.76 15.53 -23.26
N SER A 81 1.72 16.87 -23.22
CA SER A 81 2.00 17.73 -24.39
C SER A 81 3.43 17.60 -24.88
N VAL A 82 4.39 17.26 -24.00
CA VAL A 82 5.80 17.12 -24.37
C VAL A 82 6.11 15.71 -24.86
N ARG A 83 5.66 14.69 -24.13
CA ARG A 83 5.96 13.27 -24.42
C ARG A 83 5.02 12.32 -23.68
N THR A 84 5.09 11.03 -24.03
CA THR A 84 4.60 9.95 -23.15
C THR A 84 5.74 9.48 -22.26
N SER A 85 5.55 9.45 -20.93
CA SER A 85 6.60 9.06 -19.98
C SER A 85 6.05 8.35 -18.75
N THR A 86 6.80 7.39 -18.22
CA THR A 86 6.59 6.79 -16.89
C THR A 86 7.35 7.52 -15.78
N GLN A 87 8.11 8.56 -16.13
CA GLN A 87 8.83 9.37 -15.17
C GLN A 87 7.90 10.39 -14.50
N TRP A 88 8.05 10.51 -13.18
CA TRP A 88 7.41 11.52 -12.35
C TRP A 88 8.49 12.31 -11.60
N ASP A 89 8.36 13.63 -11.64
CA ASP A 89 9.35 14.55 -11.09
C ASP A 89 8.88 15.05 -9.72
N ARG A 90 9.73 14.89 -8.71
CA ARG A 90 9.51 15.36 -7.35
C ARG A 90 10.02 16.79 -7.23
N LEU A 91 9.15 17.69 -6.81
CA LEU A 91 9.45 19.10 -6.57
C LEU A 91 10.05 19.32 -5.18
N SER A 92 10.58 20.52 -4.93
CA SER A 92 11.20 20.89 -3.65
C SER A 92 10.23 20.85 -2.46
N ASP A 93 8.94 21.08 -2.70
CA ASP A 93 7.86 20.97 -1.71
C ASP A 93 7.40 19.52 -1.47
N GLY A 94 7.99 18.55 -2.18
CA GLY A 94 7.68 17.14 -2.07
C GLY A 94 6.49 16.66 -2.90
N ALA A 95 5.82 17.53 -3.66
CA ALA A 95 4.80 17.14 -4.62
C ALA A 95 5.42 16.50 -5.87
N TYR A 96 4.60 15.77 -6.62
CA TYR A 96 4.97 15.09 -7.85
C TYR A 96 4.20 15.64 -9.04
N ILE A 97 4.88 15.79 -10.16
CA ILE A 97 4.28 16.10 -11.46
C ILE A 97 4.70 15.06 -12.49
N ALA A 98 3.89 14.86 -13.52
CA ALA A 98 4.25 13.94 -14.59
C ALA A 98 5.28 14.59 -15.52
N HIS A 99 6.41 13.93 -15.76
CA HIS A 99 7.48 14.42 -16.65
C HIS A 99 7.00 14.59 -18.11
N ALA A 100 5.86 13.98 -18.44
CA ALA A 100 5.15 14.10 -19.69
C ALA A 100 4.78 15.56 -20.09
N TYR A 101 4.79 16.49 -19.13
CA TYR A 101 4.43 17.91 -19.29
C TYR A 101 5.58 18.86 -18.96
N VAL A 102 6.82 18.37 -18.97
CA VAL A 102 7.99 19.15 -18.55
C VAL A 102 9.01 19.25 -19.68
N THR A 103 9.47 20.47 -19.94
CA THR A 103 10.51 20.80 -20.92
C THR A 103 11.81 21.26 -20.23
N GLY A 104 12.95 20.93 -20.83
CA GLY A 104 14.29 21.22 -20.30
C GLY A 104 15.30 20.13 -20.68
N SER A 105 16.54 20.52 -20.99
CA SER A 105 17.59 19.61 -21.49
C SER A 105 18.51 19.03 -20.42
N LYS A 106 18.29 19.38 -19.13
CA LYS A 106 19.15 18.92 -18.03
C LYS A 106 18.69 17.56 -17.51
N THR A 107 19.64 16.64 -17.34
CA THR A 107 19.39 15.33 -16.74
C THR A 107 18.89 15.49 -15.30
N ILE A 108 17.71 14.94 -15.02
CA ILE A 108 17.11 14.96 -13.67
C ILE A 108 17.67 13.77 -12.87
N PRO A 109 18.27 14.00 -11.70
CA PRO A 109 18.79 12.90 -10.87
C PRO A 109 17.64 12.03 -10.34
N ARG A 110 17.85 10.72 -10.19
CA ARG A 110 16.86 9.82 -9.57
C ARG A 110 16.77 10.09 -8.07
N CYS A 111 15.57 9.98 -7.50
CA CYS A 111 15.42 10.16 -6.05
C CYS A 111 16.20 9.10 -5.30
N VAL A 112 17.14 9.54 -4.45
CA VAL A 112 17.81 8.66 -3.48
C VAL A 112 16.77 8.17 -2.49
N SER A 113 16.45 6.88 -2.55
CA SER A 113 15.59 6.25 -1.56
C SER A 113 16.31 6.24 -0.22
N THR A 114 15.80 6.97 0.78
CA THR A 114 16.26 6.83 2.18
C THR A 114 15.65 5.61 2.87
N SER A 115 15.51 4.51 2.12
CA SER A 115 15.46 3.16 2.69
C SER A 115 16.90 2.63 2.65
N PRO A 116 17.40 1.89 3.66
CA PRO A 116 18.77 1.42 3.64
C PRO A 116 19.05 0.76 2.29
N GLN A 117 19.92 1.37 1.49
CA GLN A 117 20.41 0.73 0.29
C GLN A 117 21.03 -0.58 0.77
N ALA A 118 20.43 -1.70 0.36
CA ALA A 118 21.21 -2.91 0.19
C ALA A 118 22.37 -2.48 -0.71
N GLN A 119 23.58 -2.50 -0.16
CA GLN A 119 24.78 -2.24 -0.94
C GLN A 119 24.68 -3.11 -2.20
N PRO A 120 24.91 -2.56 -3.40
CA PRO A 120 25.02 -3.39 -4.58
C PRO A 120 26.24 -4.27 -4.36
N VAL A 121 26.02 -5.50 -3.91
CA VAL A 121 27.05 -6.53 -3.89
C VAL A 121 27.32 -6.82 -5.36
N LYS A 122 28.29 -6.12 -5.94
CA LYS A 122 28.93 -6.49 -7.20
C LYS A 122 29.66 -7.79 -6.96
N ALA A 123 28.91 -8.87 -6.92
CA ALA A 123 29.42 -10.21 -7.07
C ALA A 123 28.40 -10.98 -7.89
N LYS A 124 28.70 -11.19 -9.17
CA LYS A 124 28.13 -12.30 -9.92
C LYS A 124 28.39 -13.54 -9.07
N PRO A 125 27.36 -14.23 -8.54
CA PRO A 125 27.60 -15.41 -7.73
C PRO A 125 28.36 -16.42 -8.60
N ALA A 126 29.48 -16.92 -8.06
CA ALA A 126 30.20 -18.02 -8.66
C ALA A 126 29.23 -19.20 -8.87
N ALA A 127 29.40 -19.93 -9.96
CA ALA A 127 28.63 -21.14 -10.23
C ALA A 127 28.83 -22.12 -9.07
N GLY A 128 27.81 -22.32 -8.23
CA GLY A 128 27.89 -23.24 -7.09
C GLY A 128 26.74 -23.09 -6.09
N THR A 129 25.91 -24.13 -6.05
CA THR A 129 24.94 -24.48 -5.00
C THR A 129 23.73 -23.52 -4.82
N TYR A 130 22.78 -23.60 -5.74
CA TYR A 130 21.39 -23.22 -5.47
C TYR A 130 20.59 -24.42 -4.96
N LYS A 131 19.55 -24.16 -4.18
CA LYS A 131 18.53 -25.16 -3.84
C LYS A 131 17.27 -24.87 -4.63
N ILE A 132 16.65 -25.93 -5.14
CA ILE A 132 15.38 -25.82 -5.82
C ILE A 132 14.30 -25.66 -4.75
N GLY A 133 13.46 -24.65 -4.92
CA GLY A 133 12.24 -24.44 -4.15
C GLY A 133 11.04 -24.48 -5.08
N THR A 134 9.91 -24.94 -4.56
CA THR A 134 8.62 -24.90 -5.27
C THR A 134 7.79 -23.78 -4.68
N VAL A 135 7.28 -22.91 -5.54
CA VAL A 135 6.34 -21.86 -5.15
C VAL A 135 4.98 -22.51 -4.85
N HIS A 136 4.43 -22.19 -3.69
CA HIS A 136 3.09 -22.56 -3.27
C HIS A 136 2.33 -21.31 -2.88
N SER A 137 1.30 -20.98 -3.66
CA SER A 137 0.49 -19.79 -3.46
C SER A 137 -0.96 -20.04 -3.79
N ALA A 138 -1.81 -19.99 -2.76
CA ALA A 138 -3.25 -19.99 -2.89
C ALA A 138 -3.81 -18.61 -3.31
N ASP A 139 -2.95 -17.57 -3.27
CA ASP A 139 -3.31 -16.16 -3.49
C ASP A 139 -3.00 -15.66 -4.92
N GLY A 140 -2.64 -16.57 -5.84
CA GLY A 140 -2.21 -16.25 -7.19
C GLY A 140 -0.70 -16.06 -7.34
N ALA A 141 -0.25 -15.39 -8.40
CA ALA A 141 1.18 -15.28 -8.71
C ALA A 141 1.98 -14.52 -7.64
N VAL A 142 3.10 -15.10 -7.20
CA VAL A 142 3.96 -14.53 -6.17
C VAL A 142 4.97 -13.57 -6.78
N ASN A 143 5.09 -12.39 -6.19
CA ASN A 143 6.04 -11.38 -6.65
C ASN A 143 7.49 -11.73 -6.27
N VAL A 144 8.35 -11.85 -7.28
CA VAL A 144 9.80 -11.71 -7.13
C VAL A 144 10.12 -10.22 -7.19
N ARG A 145 10.82 -9.73 -6.17
CA ARG A 145 11.09 -8.31 -5.97
C ARG A 145 12.56 -7.99 -6.11
N THR A 146 12.89 -6.72 -6.29
CA THR A 146 14.28 -6.24 -6.38
C THR A 146 14.99 -6.18 -5.02
N GLY A 147 14.26 -6.34 -3.91
CA GLY A 147 14.78 -6.42 -2.54
C GLY A 147 13.89 -7.28 -1.64
N PRO A 148 14.36 -7.69 -0.46
CA PRO A 148 13.61 -8.54 0.47
C PRO A 148 12.56 -7.75 1.27
N SER A 149 11.69 -7.04 0.56
CA SER A 149 10.65 -6.24 1.17
C SER A 149 9.39 -6.23 0.31
N THR A 150 8.22 -6.24 0.94
CA THR A 150 6.94 -6.05 0.24
C THR A 150 6.82 -4.67 -0.42
N ALA A 151 7.62 -3.69 0.02
CA ALA A 151 7.70 -2.36 -0.60
C ALA A 151 8.70 -2.30 -1.77
N ALA A 152 9.56 -3.31 -1.94
CA ALA A 152 10.51 -3.31 -3.05
C ALA A 152 9.78 -3.50 -4.40
N PRO A 153 10.21 -2.80 -5.46
CA PRO A 153 9.66 -2.97 -6.80
C PRO A 153 9.55 -4.42 -7.22
N VAL A 154 8.44 -4.76 -7.88
CA VAL A 154 8.24 -6.08 -8.48
C VAL A 154 9.16 -6.19 -9.69
N LYS A 155 10.00 -7.23 -9.69
CA LYS A 155 10.88 -7.58 -10.80
C LYS A 155 10.16 -8.48 -11.80
N ARG A 156 9.40 -9.46 -11.29
CA ARG A 156 8.53 -10.38 -12.05
C ARG A 156 7.57 -11.09 -11.11
N ALA A 157 6.55 -11.75 -11.65
CA ALA A 157 5.68 -12.65 -10.90
C ALA A 157 5.96 -14.11 -11.27
N VAL A 158 5.72 -15.04 -10.35
CA VAL A 158 5.82 -16.49 -10.56
C VAL A 158 4.52 -17.18 -10.13
N GLY A 159 4.01 -18.05 -10.98
CA GLY A 159 2.82 -18.83 -10.68
C GLY A 159 3.04 -19.89 -9.60
N ASP A 160 1.94 -20.45 -9.11
CA ASP A 160 1.93 -21.63 -8.24
C ASP A 160 2.59 -22.84 -8.94
N GLY A 161 3.27 -23.69 -8.18
CA GLY A 161 3.99 -24.87 -8.69
C GLY A 161 5.29 -24.56 -9.45
N VAL A 162 5.57 -23.29 -9.76
CA VAL A 162 6.81 -22.90 -10.45
C VAL A 162 8.01 -23.14 -9.55
N THR A 163 9.06 -23.74 -10.11
CA THR A 163 10.32 -23.93 -9.40
C THR A 163 11.18 -22.67 -9.46
N VAL A 164 11.82 -22.35 -8.33
CA VAL A 164 12.74 -21.22 -8.19
C VAL A 164 14.07 -21.71 -7.64
N GLN A 165 15.17 -21.11 -8.09
CA GLN A 165 16.52 -21.46 -7.65
C GLN A 165 16.98 -20.48 -6.58
N GLY A 166 16.88 -20.89 -5.31
CA GLY A 166 17.31 -20.10 -4.15
C GLY A 166 18.79 -20.28 -3.87
N VAL A 167 19.53 -19.19 -3.74
CA VAL A 167 20.97 -19.19 -3.44
C VAL A 167 21.20 -19.13 -1.93
N CYS A 168 20.51 -18.23 -1.24
CA CYS A 168 20.64 -18.02 0.20
C CYS A 168 19.40 -17.32 0.77
N GLY A 169 19.23 -17.41 2.09
CA GLY A 169 18.17 -16.72 2.84
C GLY A 169 18.58 -15.30 3.26
N VAL A 170 17.63 -14.38 3.33
CA VAL A 170 17.79 -13.05 3.91
C VAL A 170 16.60 -12.71 4.79
N VAL A 171 16.80 -11.87 5.80
CA VAL A 171 15.70 -11.33 6.60
C VAL A 171 15.14 -10.09 5.90
N GLY A 172 13.82 -10.00 5.85
CA GLY A 172 13.08 -8.99 5.11
C GLY A 172 11.75 -8.65 5.77
N SER A 173 10.86 -8.03 5.00
CA SER A 173 9.49 -7.74 5.44
C SER A 173 8.79 -9.00 5.94
N ASN A 174 8.02 -8.89 7.04
CA ASN A 174 7.16 -9.98 7.48
C ASN A 174 6.05 -10.20 6.44
N VAL A 175 5.90 -11.43 5.98
CA VAL A 175 4.90 -11.82 4.98
C VAL A 175 4.12 -13.01 5.52
N VAL A 176 2.79 -12.87 5.51
CA VAL A 176 1.86 -13.98 5.69
C VAL A 176 1.59 -14.55 4.30
N GLY A 177 1.96 -15.80 4.07
CA GLY A 177 1.74 -16.48 2.80
C GLY A 177 1.25 -17.90 3.00
N SER A 178 0.89 -18.56 1.90
CA SER A 178 0.19 -19.85 1.92
C SER A 178 1.00 -21.01 2.52
N VAL A 179 2.34 -20.88 2.57
CA VAL A 179 3.20 -21.88 3.24
C VAL A 179 3.36 -21.56 4.72
N ARG A 180 3.61 -20.29 5.05
CA ARG A 180 3.88 -19.84 6.43
C ARG A 180 3.82 -18.31 6.55
N THR A 181 3.79 -17.84 7.79
CA THR A 181 4.16 -16.44 8.12
C THR A 181 5.65 -16.37 8.44
N THR A 182 6.40 -15.49 7.79
CA THR A 182 7.85 -15.38 8.02
C THR A 182 8.43 -14.03 7.57
N THR A 183 9.53 -13.64 8.19
CA THR A 183 10.41 -12.54 7.74
C THR A 183 11.51 -13.04 6.80
N GLN A 184 11.59 -14.35 6.53
CA GLN A 184 12.59 -14.92 5.64
C GLN A 184 12.21 -14.71 4.17
N TRP A 185 13.18 -14.27 3.38
CA TRP A 185 13.12 -14.20 1.93
C TRP A 185 14.24 -15.03 1.32
N ASN A 186 13.99 -15.61 0.15
CA ASN A 186 15.00 -16.32 -0.63
C ASN A 186 15.57 -15.39 -1.68
N ARG A 187 16.89 -15.23 -1.71
CA ARG A 187 17.59 -14.58 -2.82
C ARG A 187 17.77 -15.58 -3.96
N LEU A 188 17.32 -15.23 -5.15
CA LEU A 188 17.34 -16.10 -6.33
C LEU A 188 18.63 -15.93 -7.15
N THR A 189 18.91 -16.90 -8.02
CA THR A 189 20.05 -16.87 -8.96
C THR A 189 20.02 -15.68 -9.91
N ASP A 190 18.81 -15.22 -10.28
CA ASP A 190 18.62 -14.03 -11.12
C ASP A 190 18.86 -12.70 -10.36
N GLY A 191 19.11 -12.73 -9.05
CA GLY A 191 19.30 -11.56 -8.19
C GLY A 191 18.02 -10.96 -7.61
N GLY A 192 16.85 -11.56 -7.89
CA GLY A 192 15.57 -11.20 -7.27
C GLY A 192 15.38 -11.84 -5.89
N TYR A 193 14.32 -11.39 -5.19
CA TYR A 193 13.95 -11.86 -3.85
C TYR A 193 12.51 -12.32 -3.85
N ILE A 194 12.25 -13.51 -3.33
CA ILE A 194 10.89 -14.05 -3.16
C ILE A 194 10.67 -14.37 -1.68
N SER A 195 9.47 -14.09 -1.16
CA SER A 195 9.18 -14.39 0.24
C SER A 195 9.12 -15.90 0.47
N HIS A 196 9.81 -16.37 1.52
CA HIS A 196 9.77 -17.77 1.93
C HIS A 196 8.38 -18.18 2.48
N ALA A 197 7.50 -17.19 2.72
CA ALA A 197 6.09 -17.38 3.03
C ALA A 197 5.32 -18.15 1.95
N TYR A 198 5.85 -18.21 0.72
CA TYR A 198 5.25 -18.88 -0.42
C TYR A 198 6.16 -19.93 -1.07
N VAL A 199 7.28 -20.31 -0.45
CA VAL A 199 8.23 -21.24 -1.08
C VAL A 199 8.54 -22.39 -0.14
N VAL A 200 8.36 -23.62 -0.61
CA VAL A 200 8.88 -24.83 0.05
C VAL A 200 10.22 -25.15 -0.58
N THR A 201 11.30 -25.07 0.19
CA THR A 201 12.66 -25.36 -0.25
C THR A 201 13.48 -25.90 0.91
N PRO A 202 14.50 -26.74 0.69
CA PRO A 202 15.38 -27.14 1.78
C PRO A 202 16.07 -25.92 2.37
N THR A 203 16.41 -25.97 3.67
CA THR A 203 16.94 -24.82 4.42
C THR A 203 18.09 -24.14 3.71
N LEU A 204 17.93 -22.86 3.35
CA LEU A 204 18.98 -22.03 2.77
C LEU A 204 19.84 -21.45 3.89
N LYS A 205 21.17 -21.46 3.71
CA LYS A 205 22.07 -20.68 4.57
C LYS A 205 21.80 -19.18 4.36
N LEU A 206 22.03 -18.37 5.37
CA LEU A 206 21.90 -16.91 5.24
C LEU A 206 22.94 -16.37 4.24
N CYS A 207 22.56 -15.33 3.49
CA CYS A 207 23.50 -14.66 2.60
C CYS A 207 24.61 -13.98 3.42
N PRO A 208 25.87 -13.97 2.93
CA PRO A 208 26.95 -13.24 3.60
C PRO A 208 26.58 -11.78 3.81
N GLY A 209 26.74 -11.28 5.05
CA GLY A 209 26.41 -9.89 5.41
C GLY A 209 24.93 -9.56 5.50
N ALA A 210 24.02 -10.56 5.47
CA ALA A 210 22.60 -10.32 5.69
C ALA A 210 22.33 -9.84 7.12
N SER A 211 21.56 -8.75 7.25
CA SER A 211 21.05 -8.31 8.56
C SER A 211 20.14 -9.39 9.15
N LEU A 212 20.32 -9.66 10.45
CA LEU A 212 19.45 -10.56 11.22
C LEU A 212 18.17 -9.86 11.69
N THR A 213 18.18 -8.53 11.70
CA THR A 213 17.01 -7.73 12.08
C THR A 213 16.17 -7.43 10.85
N PRO A 214 14.84 -7.71 10.91
CA PRO A 214 13.95 -7.33 9.83
C PRO A 214 14.00 -5.82 9.59
N PRO A 215 14.10 -5.36 8.33
CA PRO A 215 13.89 -3.94 8.04
C PRO A 215 12.50 -3.56 8.55
N LYS A 216 12.41 -2.47 9.34
CA LYS A 216 11.15 -1.95 9.86
C LYS A 216 10.21 -1.67 8.69
N THR A 217 9.30 -2.60 8.45
CA THR A 217 8.29 -2.48 7.40
C THR A 217 7.39 -1.33 7.73
N THR A 218 7.42 -0.27 6.94
CA THR A 218 6.29 0.65 6.84
C THR A 218 5.20 -0.10 6.08
N PRO A 219 4.05 -0.44 6.70
CA PRO A 219 2.93 -0.97 5.96
C PRO A 219 2.51 0.03 4.88
N ALA A 220 2.17 -0.43 3.67
CA ALA A 220 1.59 0.45 2.64
C ALA A 220 0.29 1.13 3.11
N ILE A 221 -0.38 0.55 4.11
CA ILE A 221 -1.40 1.17 4.95
C ILE A 221 -1.27 0.65 6.40
N THR A 222 -1.13 1.54 7.38
CA THR A 222 -1.12 1.17 8.81
C THR A 222 -2.53 0.77 9.27
N PRO A 223 -2.68 0.01 10.37
CA PRO A 223 -4.00 -0.28 10.94
C PRO A 223 -4.86 0.97 11.14
N GLU A 224 -4.27 2.06 11.62
CA GLU A 224 -4.94 3.33 11.85
C GLU A 224 -5.43 3.96 10.55
N GLN A 225 -4.60 3.94 9.50
CA GLN A 225 -4.98 4.43 8.17
C GLN A 225 -6.09 3.59 7.53
N PHE A 226 -6.05 2.26 7.72
CA PHE A 226 -7.10 1.36 7.23
C PHE A 226 -8.43 1.65 7.93
N LEU A 227 -8.42 1.79 9.27
CA LEU A 227 -9.61 2.15 10.04
C LEU A 227 -10.18 3.48 9.56
N ALA A 228 -9.36 4.52 9.48
CA ALA A 228 -9.79 5.85 9.03
C ALA A 228 -10.45 5.81 7.63
N ALA A 229 -9.90 5.03 6.70
CA ALA A 229 -10.45 4.88 5.36
C ALA A 229 -11.76 4.05 5.32
N SER A 230 -11.94 3.13 6.27
CA SER A 230 -13.06 2.17 6.28
C SER A 230 -14.37 2.78 6.80
N VAL A 231 -14.28 3.73 7.75
CA VAL A 231 -15.44 4.24 8.51
C VAL A 231 -16.56 4.77 7.62
N THR A 232 -16.23 5.63 6.66
CA THR A 232 -17.25 6.30 5.82
C THR A 232 -18.03 5.28 4.99
N GLY A 233 -17.33 4.32 4.37
CA GLY A 233 -17.95 3.26 3.57
C GLY A 233 -18.80 2.32 4.41
N ALA A 234 -18.31 1.93 5.59
CA ALA A 234 -19.05 1.07 6.51
C ALA A 234 -20.35 1.73 6.99
N GLN A 235 -20.31 3.00 7.37
CA GLN A 235 -21.49 3.75 7.81
C GLN A 235 -22.50 3.98 6.67
N GLN A 236 -22.03 4.24 5.46
CA GLN A 236 -22.92 4.30 4.28
C GLN A 236 -23.58 2.95 4.01
N GLY A 237 -22.80 1.87 4.02
CA GLY A 237 -23.33 0.51 3.86
C GLY A 237 -24.34 0.14 4.95
N TRP A 238 -24.13 0.61 6.18
CA TRP A 238 -25.10 0.41 7.25
C TRP A 238 -26.41 1.15 7.01
N ARG A 239 -26.36 2.42 6.61
CA ARG A 239 -27.57 3.20 6.29
C ARG A 239 -28.34 2.63 5.12
N GLU A 240 -27.63 2.20 4.08
CA GLU A 240 -28.26 1.70 2.84
C GLU A 240 -28.77 0.27 2.98
N PHE A 241 -28.02 -0.60 3.65
CA PHE A 241 -28.26 -2.04 3.64
C PHE A 241 -28.49 -2.64 5.02
N GLY A 242 -28.27 -1.92 6.12
CA GLY A 242 -28.58 -2.37 7.47
C GLY A 242 -27.54 -3.28 8.12
N VAL A 243 -26.32 -3.37 7.58
CA VAL A 243 -25.21 -4.11 8.22
C VAL A 243 -24.43 -3.16 9.15
N PRO A 244 -24.32 -3.45 10.47
CA PRO A 244 -23.60 -2.59 11.41
C PRO A 244 -22.19 -2.20 10.91
N ALA A 245 -21.78 -0.96 11.18
CA ALA A 245 -20.51 -0.44 10.70
C ALA A 245 -19.32 -1.17 11.35
N SER A 246 -19.42 -1.44 12.66
CA SER A 246 -18.44 -2.22 13.43
C SER A 246 -18.23 -3.62 12.83
N VAL A 247 -19.31 -4.32 12.49
CA VAL A 247 -19.28 -5.64 11.85
C VAL A 247 -18.58 -5.57 10.51
N THR A 248 -18.97 -4.62 9.65
CA THR A 248 -18.38 -4.46 8.32
C THR A 248 -16.87 -4.18 8.40
N ILE A 249 -16.43 -3.29 9.29
CA ILE A 249 -15.01 -2.97 9.48
C ILE A 249 -14.24 -4.18 10.01
N ALA A 250 -14.78 -4.89 11.01
CA ALA A 250 -14.11 -6.05 11.59
C ALA A 250 -13.98 -7.20 10.59
N GLN A 251 -15.02 -7.48 9.79
CA GLN A 251 -14.93 -8.44 8.69
C GLN A 251 -13.89 -7.98 7.67
N ALA A 252 -13.91 -6.72 7.22
CA ALA A 252 -12.91 -6.22 6.28
C ALA A 252 -11.47 -6.36 6.82
N ILE A 253 -11.23 -6.12 8.11
CA ILE A 253 -9.92 -6.34 8.74
C ILE A 253 -9.48 -7.79 8.61
N LEU A 254 -10.37 -8.73 8.98
CA LEU A 254 -10.07 -10.16 8.98
C LEU A 254 -9.88 -10.70 7.56
N GLU A 255 -10.83 -10.42 6.66
CA GLU A 255 -10.88 -10.98 5.30
C GLU A 255 -9.77 -10.43 4.39
N SER A 256 -9.32 -9.19 4.62
CA SER A 256 -8.29 -8.56 3.78
C SER A 256 -6.92 -8.46 4.45
N GLY A 257 -6.79 -8.89 5.71
CA GLY A 257 -5.56 -8.72 6.49
C GLY A 257 -5.15 -7.25 6.62
N TRP A 258 -6.09 -6.37 6.97
CA TRP A 258 -5.92 -4.91 7.00
C TRP A 258 -5.70 -4.26 5.63
N GLY A 259 -6.37 -4.76 4.59
CA GLY A 259 -6.27 -4.25 3.23
C GLY A 259 -4.96 -4.61 2.53
N ARG A 260 -4.32 -5.70 2.98
CA ARG A 260 -3.00 -6.14 2.49
C ARG A 260 -3.09 -7.35 1.57
N SER A 261 -4.26 -7.99 1.46
CA SER A 261 -4.49 -9.10 0.53
C SER A 261 -4.33 -8.67 -0.94
N GLY A 262 -4.04 -9.63 -1.82
CA GLY A 262 -3.95 -9.38 -3.27
C GLY A 262 -5.24 -8.76 -3.83
N LEU A 263 -6.39 -9.31 -3.45
CA LEU A 263 -7.72 -8.80 -3.87
C LEU A 263 -7.99 -7.37 -3.39
N SER A 264 -7.63 -7.03 -2.15
CA SER A 264 -7.87 -5.69 -1.61
C SER A 264 -6.90 -4.65 -2.19
N THR A 265 -5.66 -5.03 -2.48
CA THR A 265 -4.65 -4.13 -3.04
C THR A 265 -4.81 -3.90 -4.54
N ALA A 266 -5.14 -4.94 -5.31
CA ALA A 266 -5.35 -4.85 -6.76
C ALA A 266 -6.74 -4.29 -7.10
N ASP A 267 -7.78 -4.86 -6.51
CA ASP A 267 -9.15 -4.71 -6.97
C ASP A 267 -10.06 -4.02 -5.97
N ARG A 268 -9.50 -3.59 -4.82
CA ARG A 268 -10.23 -2.98 -3.70
C ARG A 268 -11.35 -3.88 -3.20
N ASN A 269 -11.21 -5.19 -3.34
CA ASN A 269 -12.15 -6.19 -2.84
C ASN A 269 -11.71 -6.66 -1.46
N TYR A 270 -12.31 -6.10 -0.42
CA TYR A 270 -11.92 -6.35 0.98
C TYR A 270 -12.61 -7.57 1.60
N PHE A 271 -13.60 -8.14 0.92
CA PHE A 271 -14.44 -9.23 1.45
C PHE A 271 -14.42 -10.49 0.56
N GLY A 272 -13.61 -10.50 -0.50
CA GLY A 272 -13.52 -11.63 -1.43
C GLY A 272 -14.83 -11.92 -2.17
N ILE A 273 -15.65 -10.91 -2.46
CA ILE A 273 -16.96 -11.13 -3.10
C ILE A 273 -16.74 -11.59 -4.55
N LYS A 274 -17.24 -12.79 -4.87
CA LYS A 274 -17.20 -13.36 -6.22
C LYS A 274 -18.21 -12.69 -7.16
N CYS A 275 -17.91 -12.68 -8.46
CA CYS A 275 -18.89 -12.39 -9.49
C CYS A 275 -19.84 -13.58 -9.66
N GLN A 276 -21.13 -13.32 -9.85
CA GLN A 276 -22.14 -14.36 -10.05
C GLN A 276 -22.30 -14.59 -11.55
N SER A 277 -21.71 -15.67 -12.07
CA SER A 277 -21.74 -16.01 -13.51
C SER A 277 -21.29 -14.85 -14.41
N GLY A 278 -20.20 -14.17 -14.02
CA GLY A 278 -19.65 -12.99 -14.72
C GLY A 278 -20.44 -11.70 -14.52
N ARG A 279 -21.58 -11.73 -13.81
CA ARG A 279 -22.37 -10.54 -13.48
C ARG A 279 -21.91 -9.93 -12.16
N PHE A 280 -21.97 -8.61 -12.11
CA PHE A 280 -21.66 -7.80 -10.95
C PHE A 280 -22.73 -6.71 -10.77
N GLY A 281 -22.98 -6.31 -9.53
CA GLY A 281 -23.97 -5.27 -9.21
C GLY A 281 -23.47 -3.87 -9.52
N THR A 282 -24.34 -2.86 -9.38
CA THR A 282 -24.04 -1.45 -9.67
C THR A 282 -22.95 -0.83 -8.80
N LEU A 283 -22.61 -1.45 -7.68
CA LEU A 283 -21.55 -1.01 -6.77
C LEU A 283 -20.16 -1.49 -7.18
N ALA A 284 -20.06 -2.52 -8.02
CA ALA A 284 -18.80 -3.04 -8.54
C ALA A 284 -18.47 -2.41 -9.90
N SER A 285 -17.17 -2.34 -10.24
CA SER A 285 -16.68 -1.81 -11.52
C SER A 285 -16.39 -2.87 -12.58
N GLY A 286 -16.45 -4.15 -12.21
CA GLY A 286 -16.13 -5.25 -13.11
C GLY A 286 -15.84 -6.54 -12.36
N CYS A 287 -15.33 -7.51 -13.11
CA CYS A 287 -14.85 -8.79 -12.59
C CYS A 287 -13.38 -8.99 -13.00
N HIS A 288 -12.64 -9.72 -12.18
CA HIS A 288 -11.29 -10.14 -12.47
C HIS A 288 -11.11 -11.58 -12.03
N ASP A 289 -10.56 -12.39 -12.94
CA ASP A 289 -10.38 -13.82 -12.72
C ASP A 289 -9.06 -14.10 -12.03
N TYR A 290 -9.14 -14.84 -10.93
CA TYR A 290 -7.99 -15.29 -10.17
C TYR A 290 -7.95 -16.80 -10.17
N VAL A 291 -6.74 -17.34 -10.34
CA VAL A 291 -6.47 -18.73 -10.04
C VAL A 291 -6.52 -18.89 -8.52
N THR A 292 -7.41 -19.76 -8.06
CA THR A 292 -7.65 -20.05 -6.64
C THR A 292 -7.47 -21.54 -6.37
N GLN A 293 -7.23 -21.90 -5.12
CA GLN A 293 -7.36 -23.28 -4.67
C GLN A 293 -8.69 -23.47 -3.97
N GLU A 294 -9.47 -24.43 -4.44
CA GLU A 294 -10.63 -24.95 -3.72
C GLU A 294 -10.30 -26.32 -3.16
N CYS A 295 -10.77 -26.61 -1.94
CA CYS A 295 -10.55 -27.90 -1.31
C CYS A 295 -11.89 -28.59 -1.12
N SER A 296 -11.97 -29.87 -1.47
CA SER A 296 -13.15 -30.68 -1.16
C SER A 296 -13.31 -30.84 0.35
N ALA A 297 -14.51 -31.20 0.80
CA ALA A 297 -14.75 -31.53 2.21
C ALA A 297 -13.85 -32.67 2.73
N ALA A 298 -13.31 -33.50 1.83
CA ALA A 298 -12.33 -34.55 2.12
C ALA A 298 -10.87 -34.05 2.17
N GLY A 299 -10.62 -32.73 2.07
CA GLY A 299 -9.30 -32.12 2.21
C GLY A 299 -8.43 -32.12 0.95
N LYS A 300 -8.92 -32.64 -0.19
CA LYS A 300 -8.19 -32.60 -1.45
C LYS A 300 -8.37 -31.22 -2.11
N CYS A 301 -7.28 -30.47 -2.20
CA CYS A 301 -7.26 -29.18 -2.87
C CYS A 301 -6.98 -29.33 -4.38
N PHE A 302 -7.64 -28.50 -5.18
CA PHE A 302 -7.48 -28.42 -6.63
C PHE A 302 -7.50 -26.96 -7.07
N THR A 303 -6.81 -26.70 -8.17
CA THR A 303 -6.76 -25.36 -8.76
C THR A 303 -8.04 -25.11 -9.56
N THR A 304 -8.66 -23.96 -9.34
CA THR A 304 -9.84 -23.51 -10.08
C THR A 304 -9.78 -22.01 -10.29
N THR A 305 -10.40 -21.52 -11.36
CA THR A 305 -10.52 -20.08 -11.58
C THR A 305 -11.77 -19.56 -10.91
N ALA A 306 -11.63 -18.54 -10.07
CA ALA A 306 -12.75 -17.82 -9.49
C ALA A 306 -12.73 -16.37 -9.95
N SER A 307 -13.89 -15.88 -10.36
CA SER A 307 -14.08 -14.50 -10.77
C SER A 307 -14.49 -13.65 -9.57
N PHE A 308 -13.74 -12.59 -9.27
CA PHE A 308 -13.99 -11.69 -8.14
C PHE A 308 -14.41 -10.31 -8.61
N ARG A 309 -15.29 -9.66 -7.84
CA ARG A 309 -15.70 -8.29 -8.11
C ARG A 309 -14.52 -7.33 -7.91
N THR A 310 -14.42 -6.34 -8.77
CA THR A 310 -13.51 -5.19 -8.61
C THR A 310 -14.29 -3.96 -8.20
N TYR A 311 -13.66 -3.03 -7.48
CA TYR A 311 -14.32 -1.83 -6.98
C TYR A 311 -13.56 -0.54 -7.31
N PRO A 312 -14.29 0.56 -7.61
CA PRO A 312 -13.68 1.88 -7.76
C PRO A 312 -13.00 2.38 -6.49
N THR A 313 -13.62 2.14 -5.33
CA THR A 313 -13.14 2.60 -4.02
C THR A 313 -13.44 1.58 -2.93
N MET A 314 -12.75 1.71 -1.78
CA MET A 314 -13.07 0.95 -0.57
C MET A 314 -14.54 1.10 -0.16
N GLY A 315 -15.07 2.33 -0.22
CA GLY A 315 -16.48 2.58 0.08
C GLY A 315 -17.46 1.79 -0.77
N HIS A 316 -17.16 1.59 -2.06
CA HIS A 316 -17.97 0.74 -2.94
C HIS A 316 -17.96 -0.73 -2.49
N SER A 317 -16.78 -1.26 -2.16
CA SER A 317 -16.66 -2.64 -1.65
C SER A 317 -17.42 -2.85 -0.34
N PHE A 318 -17.37 -1.88 0.57
CA PHE A 318 -18.07 -1.93 1.86
C PHE A 318 -19.59 -1.85 1.71
N ARG A 319 -20.07 -0.97 0.83
CA ARG A 319 -21.50 -0.89 0.48
C ARG A 319 -21.98 -2.18 -0.20
N ASP A 320 -21.18 -2.73 -1.12
CA ASP A 320 -21.54 -3.96 -1.82
C ASP A 320 -21.52 -5.21 -0.92
N HIS A 321 -20.66 -5.24 0.09
CA HIS A 321 -20.74 -6.23 1.18
C HIS A 321 -22.08 -6.14 1.92
N GLY A 322 -22.51 -4.91 2.25
CA GLY A 322 -23.83 -4.68 2.83
C GLY A 322 -24.96 -5.21 1.95
N ASN A 323 -24.93 -4.86 0.67
CA ASN A 323 -25.89 -5.33 -0.34
C ASN A 323 -25.87 -6.85 -0.49
N PHE A 324 -24.68 -7.46 -0.57
CA PHE A 324 -24.50 -8.91 -0.68
C PHE A 324 -25.18 -9.65 0.46
N LEU A 325 -25.01 -9.20 1.70
CA LEU A 325 -25.70 -9.79 2.85
C LEU A 325 -27.21 -9.54 2.76
N ARG A 326 -27.62 -8.33 2.39
CA ARG A 326 -29.03 -7.92 2.35
C ARG A 326 -29.87 -8.67 1.33
N VAL A 327 -29.34 -8.94 0.14
CA VAL A 327 -30.12 -9.59 -0.94
C VAL A 327 -30.12 -11.11 -0.84
N ASN A 328 -29.19 -11.69 -0.07
CA ASN A 328 -29.08 -13.12 0.07
C ASN A 328 -30.03 -13.61 1.18
N SER A 329 -31.04 -14.41 0.80
CA SER A 329 -32.07 -14.91 1.71
C SER A 329 -31.51 -15.67 2.92
N ARG A 330 -30.34 -16.29 2.76
CA ARG A 330 -29.59 -16.99 3.83
C ARG A 330 -29.36 -16.10 5.06
N TYR A 331 -29.09 -14.81 4.87
CA TYR A 331 -28.69 -13.91 5.96
C TYR A 331 -29.84 -13.07 6.52
N GLN A 332 -31.07 -13.23 6.01
CA GLN A 332 -32.24 -12.43 6.46
C GLN A 332 -32.43 -12.41 7.99
N PRO A 333 -32.26 -13.53 8.74
CA PRO A 333 -32.41 -13.51 10.19
C PRO A 333 -31.48 -12.52 10.92
N ALA A 334 -30.32 -12.19 10.34
CA ALA A 334 -29.41 -11.21 10.93
C ALA A 334 -29.98 -9.79 10.90
N PHE A 335 -30.83 -9.46 9.92
CA PHE A 335 -31.36 -8.11 9.73
C PHE A 335 -32.47 -7.72 10.72
N SER A 336 -32.86 -8.60 11.64
CA SER A 336 -33.61 -8.21 12.84
C SER A 336 -32.75 -7.54 13.90
N TYR A 337 -31.42 -7.58 13.74
CA TYR A 337 -30.43 -7.12 14.72
C TYR A 337 -29.52 -6.02 14.18
N THR A 338 -30.02 -5.18 13.25
CA THR A 338 -29.21 -4.13 12.61
C THR A 338 -28.63 -3.09 13.58
N LYS A 339 -29.13 -3.03 14.82
CA LYS A 339 -28.64 -2.14 15.90
C LYS A 339 -27.94 -2.90 17.04
N ASP A 340 -27.72 -4.19 16.88
CA ASP A 340 -27.03 -5.06 17.83
C ASP A 340 -25.95 -5.83 17.08
N ALA A 341 -24.76 -5.23 16.97
CA ALA A 341 -23.65 -5.74 16.16
C ALA A 341 -23.27 -7.19 16.49
N ASN A 342 -23.28 -7.55 17.78
CA ASN A 342 -22.93 -8.89 18.24
C ASN A 342 -23.98 -9.92 17.83
N LYS A 343 -25.27 -9.63 18.03
CA LYS A 343 -26.34 -10.52 17.55
C LYS A 343 -26.38 -10.58 16.02
N PHE A 344 -26.10 -9.48 15.33
CA PHE A 344 -26.03 -9.44 13.87
C PHE A 344 -24.98 -10.43 13.36
N ILE A 345 -23.72 -10.31 13.80
CA ILE A 345 -22.64 -11.18 13.32
C ILE A 345 -22.82 -12.63 13.76
N TRP A 346 -23.41 -12.88 14.94
CA TRP A 346 -23.76 -14.24 15.35
C TRP A 346 -24.73 -14.89 14.36
N ASN A 347 -25.76 -14.17 13.90
CA ASN A 347 -26.74 -14.70 12.95
C ASN A 347 -26.12 -14.88 11.55
N VAL A 348 -25.24 -13.99 11.12
CA VAL A 348 -24.47 -14.14 9.86
C VAL A 348 -23.59 -15.40 9.90
N TRP A 349 -22.84 -15.59 10.98
CA TRP A 349 -22.01 -16.78 11.17
C TRP A 349 -22.84 -18.06 11.24
N LYS A 350 -23.90 -18.09 12.07
CA LYS A 350 -24.81 -19.23 12.20
C LYS A 350 -25.46 -19.62 10.87
N ALA A 351 -25.71 -18.64 10.01
CA ALA A 351 -26.24 -18.88 8.66
C ALA A 351 -25.21 -19.43 7.66
N GLY A 352 -23.96 -19.66 8.09
CA GLY A 352 -22.92 -20.30 7.27
C GLY A 352 -22.12 -19.32 6.42
N TYR A 353 -21.87 -18.10 6.90
CA TYR A 353 -20.96 -17.16 6.23
C TYR A 353 -19.52 -17.69 6.19
N ALA A 354 -19.06 -18.32 7.28
CA ALA A 354 -17.75 -18.94 7.39
C ALA A 354 -17.88 -20.34 8.00
N THR A 355 -17.02 -21.26 7.57
CA THR A 355 -16.95 -22.63 8.11
C THR A 355 -16.14 -22.72 9.40
N ASP A 356 -15.36 -21.69 9.73
CA ASP A 356 -14.57 -21.62 10.96
C ASP A 356 -15.50 -21.50 12.18
N PRO A 357 -15.45 -22.45 13.14
CA PRO A 357 -16.27 -22.40 14.34
C PRO A 357 -15.96 -21.19 15.23
N ASN A 358 -14.76 -20.60 15.11
CA ASN A 358 -14.33 -19.45 15.90
C ASN A 358 -14.54 -18.10 15.19
N TYR A 359 -15.17 -18.07 14.01
CA TYR A 359 -15.32 -16.85 13.22
C TYR A 359 -16.03 -15.73 14.00
N TYR A 360 -17.15 -16.05 14.66
CA TYR A 360 -17.87 -15.12 15.51
C TYR A 360 -16.96 -14.48 16.59
N MET A 361 -16.15 -15.30 17.27
CA MET A 361 -15.24 -14.83 18.30
C MET A 361 -14.13 -13.93 17.73
N LYS A 362 -13.58 -14.27 16.55
CA LYS A 362 -12.57 -13.45 15.88
C LYS A 362 -13.13 -12.06 15.52
N ILE A 363 -14.34 -11.99 14.98
CA ILE A 363 -14.95 -10.72 14.58
C ILE A 363 -15.28 -9.87 15.81
N THR A 364 -15.91 -10.44 16.83
CA THR A 364 -16.25 -9.72 18.08
C THR A 364 -15.01 -9.26 18.85
N ALA A 365 -13.94 -10.05 18.87
CA ALA A 365 -12.66 -9.64 19.43
C ALA A 365 -12.04 -8.45 18.68
N LEU A 366 -12.12 -8.43 17.34
CA LEU A 366 -11.68 -7.28 16.55
C LEU A 366 -12.53 -6.03 16.82
N MET A 367 -13.85 -6.17 16.91
CA MET A 367 -14.75 -5.06 17.24
C MET A 367 -14.42 -4.45 18.60
N ALA A 368 -14.18 -5.28 19.61
CA ALA A 368 -13.82 -4.83 20.95
C ALA A 368 -12.40 -4.22 21.01
N SER A 369 -11.40 -4.90 20.45
CA SER A 369 -9.98 -4.51 20.57
C SER A 369 -9.68 -3.15 19.92
N TYR A 370 -10.42 -2.80 18.87
CA TYR A 370 -10.24 -1.54 18.14
C TYR A 370 -11.35 -0.51 18.43
N ASP A 371 -12.20 -0.80 19.42
CA ASP A 371 -13.32 0.06 19.82
C ASP A 371 -14.16 0.48 18.58
N LEU A 372 -14.56 -0.52 17.78
CA LEU A 372 -15.26 -0.28 16.52
C LEU A 372 -16.74 0.07 16.73
N TYR A 373 -17.31 -0.26 17.89
CA TYR A 373 -18.69 0.08 18.25
C TYR A 373 -18.94 1.59 18.24
N LYS A 374 -17.91 2.43 18.46
CA LYS A 374 -18.05 3.90 18.34
C LYS A 374 -18.48 4.36 16.94
N TYR A 375 -18.27 3.54 15.92
CA TYR A 375 -18.67 3.84 14.55
C TYR A 375 -20.11 3.44 14.26
N ASP A 376 -20.77 2.72 15.18
CA ASP A 376 -22.19 2.37 15.12
C ASP A 376 -23.07 3.57 15.55
N VAL A 377 -22.80 4.73 14.96
CA VAL A 377 -23.62 5.94 15.10
C VAL A 377 -24.80 5.90 14.11
N TRP A 378 -25.89 5.26 14.54
CA TRP A 378 -27.16 5.30 13.81
C TRP A 378 -27.76 6.71 13.90
N LYS A 379 -27.74 7.46 12.80
CA LYS A 379 -28.44 8.74 12.66
C LYS A 379 -29.20 8.77 11.35
#